data_AF-A0A9Q9S3B9-F1
#
_entry.id   AF-A0A9Q9S3B9-F1
#
_cell.length_a   1.000
_cell.length_b   1.000
_cell.length_c   1.000
_cell.angle_alpha   90.00
_cell.angle_beta   90.00
_cell.angle_gamma   90.00
#
_symmetry.space_group_name_H-M   'P 1'
#
loop_
_entity.id
_entity.type
_entity.pdbx_description
1 polymer ?
#
loop_
_entity_poly.entity_id
_entity_poly.type
_entity_poly.pdbx_seq_one_letter_code
_entity_poly.pdbx_strand_id
1 'polypeptide(L)'
;MKHFSTKAMGSVIAEMNRQDKKWGADRDQHPFTWQVILSEEVGEFSQAILHDEFGGHKSGTAREEMVQIAAVALQIIEYYDRHCAPAPESGRASPALALPVIPAGRETIGGCDWVDWNELSALGLIVRINAEILHPLGLAIFRDPASGISAGAMIAPDGKWEYAPDVIEGLRVRLSDHSGKYGHF
;
A
#
# COMPACT_ATOMS: atom_id res chain seq x y z
N MET A 1 26.74 16.07 6.46
CA MET A 1 25.54 15.53 5.76
C MET A 1 24.53 16.65 5.57
N LYS A 2 24.13 16.96 4.34
CA LYS A 2 23.26 18.11 4.01
C LYS A 2 21.82 18.00 4.54
N HIS A 3 21.34 16.79 4.82
CA HIS A 3 19.98 16.59 5.32
C HIS A 3 19.80 17.08 6.76
N PHE A 4 20.85 17.00 7.59
CA PHE A 4 20.84 17.44 8.98
C PHE A 4 21.03 18.94 9.18
N SER A 5 21.42 19.68 8.13
CA SER A 5 21.57 21.14 8.19
C SER A 5 20.26 21.90 8.01
N THR A 6 19.14 21.20 7.78
CA THR A 6 17.82 21.81 7.61
C THR A 6 16.93 21.52 8.81
N LYS A 7 15.84 22.28 8.95
CA LYS A 7 14.81 22.02 9.97
C LYS A 7 13.91 20.82 9.63
N ALA A 8 14.07 20.18 8.45
CA ALA A 8 13.13 19.17 7.96
C ALA A 8 12.97 17.99 8.94
N MET A 9 14.07 17.35 9.34
CA MET A 9 14.02 16.22 10.26
C MET A 9 13.39 16.60 11.62
N GLY A 10 13.76 17.78 12.14
CA GLY A 10 13.17 18.29 13.38
C GLY A 10 11.68 18.58 13.26
N SER A 11 11.21 19.09 12.12
CA SER A 11 9.78 19.31 11.85
C SER A 11 9.01 17.98 11.80
N VAL A 12 9.56 16.96 11.17
CA VAL A 12 8.93 15.63 11.07
C VAL A 12 8.81 14.98 12.45
N ILE A 13 9.88 14.99 13.24
CA ILE A 13 9.87 14.47 14.61
C ILE A 13 8.87 15.25 15.49
N ALA A 14 8.82 16.57 15.37
CA ALA A 14 7.87 17.39 16.12
C ALA A 14 6.42 17.06 15.75
N GLU A 15 6.16 16.80 14.47
CA GLU A 15 4.84 16.42 13.98
C GLU A 15 4.43 15.03 14.46
N MET A 16 5.32 14.03 14.41
CA MET A 16 5.07 12.70 14.99
C MET A 16 4.69 12.80 16.46
N ASN A 17 5.46 13.55 17.27
CA ASN A 17 5.15 13.78 18.68
C ASN A 17 3.78 14.47 18.90
N ARG A 18 3.40 15.40 18.02
CA ARG A 18 2.09 16.05 18.07
C ARG A 18 0.98 15.04 17.79
N GLN A 19 1.16 14.17 16.80
CA GLN A 19 0.21 13.11 16.47
C GLN A 19 0.09 12.08 17.58
N ASP A 20 1.20 11.67 18.19
CA ASP A 20 1.22 10.74 19.34
C ASP A 20 0.47 11.31 20.53
N LYS A 21 0.65 12.60 20.81
CA LYS A 21 -0.10 13.28 21.87
C LYS A 21 -1.60 13.35 21.56
N LYS A 22 -1.98 13.48 20.30
CA LYS A 22 -3.38 13.64 19.87
C LYS A 22 -4.11 12.31 19.77
N TRP A 23 -3.43 11.27 19.31
CA TRP A 23 -4.04 10.01 18.87
C TRP A 23 -3.49 8.76 19.57
N GLY A 24 -2.49 8.91 20.44
CA GLY A 24 -1.77 7.83 21.11
C GLY A 24 -0.49 7.44 20.37
N ALA A 25 0.57 7.12 21.12
CA ALA A 25 1.87 6.74 20.54
C ALA A 25 1.89 5.30 20.02
N ASP A 26 1.21 4.37 20.71
CA ASP A 26 1.24 2.93 20.40
C ASP A 26 0.16 2.54 19.38
N ARG A 27 0.05 3.28 18.28
CA ARG A 27 -0.94 3.02 17.24
C ARG A 27 -0.58 1.75 16.46
N ASP A 28 -1.52 0.81 16.47
CA ASP A 28 -1.44 -0.46 15.75
C ASP A 28 -2.62 -0.61 14.79
N GLN A 29 -2.66 0.28 13.80
CA GLN A 29 -3.79 0.35 12.85
C GLN A 29 -3.64 -0.69 11.75
N HIS A 30 -4.78 -1.15 11.22
CA HIS A 30 -4.80 -1.98 10.02
C HIS A 30 -4.11 -1.26 8.83
N PRO A 31 -3.35 -1.96 7.97
CA PRO A 31 -2.63 -1.33 6.85
C PRO A 31 -3.49 -0.45 5.94
N PHE A 32 -4.76 -0.83 5.72
CA PHE A 32 -5.72 0.00 4.99
C PHE A 32 -5.98 1.35 5.68
N THR A 33 -6.14 1.36 7.01
CA THR A 33 -6.33 2.58 7.79
C THR A 33 -5.10 3.49 7.68
N TRP A 34 -3.89 2.91 7.77
CA TRP A 34 -2.65 3.64 7.55
C TRP A 34 -2.58 4.27 6.15
N GLN A 35 -2.99 3.53 5.12
CA GLN A 35 -3.04 4.03 3.75
C GLN A 35 -4.01 5.21 3.60
N VAL A 36 -5.19 5.13 4.23
CA VAL A 36 -6.19 6.22 4.22
C VAL A 36 -5.64 7.47 4.90
N ILE A 37 -5.01 7.32 6.07
CA ILE A 37 -4.40 8.45 6.80
C ILE A 37 -3.31 9.11 5.95
N LEU A 38 -2.40 8.32 5.36
CA LEU A 38 -1.37 8.86 4.49
C LEU A 38 -1.96 9.59 3.27
N SER A 39 -3.03 9.03 2.71
CA SER A 39 -3.68 9.60 1.52
C SER A 39 -4.41 10.91 1.82
N GLU A 40 -4.95 11.07 3.03
CA GLU A 40 -5.50 12.35 3.50
C GLU A 40 -4.43 13.44 3.48
N GLU A 41 -3.25 13.19 4.06
CA GLU A 41 -2.15 14.17 4.11
C GLU A 41 -1.63 14.53 2.70
N VAL A 42 -1.60 13.55 1.78
CA VAL A 42 -1.28 13.78 0.36
C VAL A 42 -2.35 14.64 -0.33
N GLY A 43 -3.62 14.44 0.02
CA GLY A 43 -4.73 15.26 -0.44
C GLY A 43 -4.61 16.71 0.02
N GLU A 44 -4.31 16.93 1.30
CA GLU A 44 -4.08 18.28 1.86
C GLU A 44 -2.89 18.97 1.19
N PHE A 45 -1.78 18.25 0.96
CA PHE A 45 -0.63 18.79 0.22
C PHE A 45 -1.00 19.18 -1.21
N SER A 46 -1.75 18.33 -1.92
CA SER A 46 -2.20 18.61 -3.28
C SER A 46 -3.10 19.86 -3.31
N GLN A 47 -4.01 19.99 -2.33
CA GLN A 47 -4.85 21.18 -2.18
C GLN A 47 -4.02 22.43 -1.88
N ALA A 48 -3.00 22.34 -1.03
CA ALA A 48 -2.11 23.45 -0.72
C ALA A 48 -1.37 23.95 -1.97
N ILE A 49 -0.81 23.05 -2.79
CA ILE A 49 -0.15 23.39 -4.06
C ILE A 49 -1.11 24.05 -5.04
N LEU A 50 -2.35 23.52 -5.17
CA LEU A 50 -3.37 24.14 -6.02
C LEU A 50 -3.73 25.55 -5.53
N HIS A 51 -3.86 25.74 -4.22
CA HIS A 51 -4.14 27.05 -3.64
C HIS A 51 -2.96 28.02 -3.72
N ASP A 52 -1.71 27.53 -3.76
CA ASP A 52 -0.52 28.35 -4.03
C ASP A 52 -0.51 28.91 -5.45
N GLU A 53 -0.89 28.10 -6.44
CA GLU A 53 -0.89 28.50 -7.85
C GLU A 53 -2.12 29.35 -8.21
N PHE A 54 -3.31 28.93 -7.77
CA PHE A 54 -4.58 29.52 -8.22
C PHE A 54 -5.26 30.40 -7.18
N GLY A 55 -4.64 30.56 -6.00
CA GLY A 55 -5.21 31.25 -4.86
C GLY A 55 -6.20 30.37 -4.08
N GLY A 56 -6.15 30.46 -2.75
CA GLY A 56 -7.06 29.76 -1.86
C GLY A 56 -6.64 29.85 -0.41
N HIS A 57 -7.54 29.47 0.49
CA HIS A 57 -7.35 29.62 1.94
C HIS A 57 -6.29 28.66 2.55
N LYS A 58 -5.76 27.72 1.75
CA LYS A 58 -4.65 26.83 2.14
C LYS A 58 -3.31 27.22 1.47
N SER A 59 -3.24 28.38 0.81
CA SER A 59 -1.96 28.83 0.25
C SER A 59 -0.93 29.05 1.37
N GLY A 60 0.31 28.66 1.11
CA GLY A 60 1.44 28.74 2.01
C GLY A 60 1.59 27.55 2.94
N THR A 61 0.68 26.55 2.91
CA THR A 61 0.73 25.40 3.84
C THR A 61 1.42 24.16 3.26
N ALA A 62 1.87 24.20 1.99
CA ALA A 62 2.40 23.02 1.29
C ALA A 62 3.61 22.39 2.02
N ARG A 63 4.43 23.20 2.70
CA ARG A 63 5.54 22.69 3.49
C ARG A 63 5.05 21.93 4.73
N GLU A 64 4.06 22.46 5.43
CA GLU A 64 3.44 21.82 6.59
C GLU A 64 2.83 20.48 6.20
N GLU A 65 2.04 20.42 5.11
CA GLU A 65 1.41 19.16 4.68
C GLU A 65 2.46 18.12 4.28
N MET A 66 3.55 18.52 3.63
CA MET A 66 4.66 17.60 3.31
C MET A 66 5.35 17.05 4.58
N VAL A 67 5.41 17.85 5.65
CA VAL A 67 5.90 17.37 6.95
C VAL A 67 4.93 16.36 7.56
N GLN A 68 3.62 16.57 7.45
CA GLN A 68 2.62 15.61 7.92
C GLN A 68 2.70 14.28 7.15
N ILE A 69 2.84 14.33 5.81
CA ILE A 69 3.07 13.14 4.96
C ILE A 69 4.30 12.38 5.45
N ALA A 70 5.43 13.07 5.62
CA ALA A 70 6.68 12.43 6.05
C ALA A 70 6.57 11.81 7.46
N ALA A 71 5.86 12.48 8.38
CA ALA A 71 5.59 11.95 9.71
C ALA A 71 4.75 10.68 9.65
N VAL A 72 3.65 10.67 8.89
CA VAL A 72 2.80 9.48 8.75
C VAL A 72 3.57 8.35 8.05
N ALA A 73 4.33 8.65 6.99
CA ALA A 73 5.12 7.66 6.28
C ALA A 73 6.17 6.98 7.19
N LEU A 74 6.86 7.74 8.04
CA LEU A 74 7.78 7.18 9.02
C LEU A 74 7.07 6.28 10.03
N GLN A 75 5.91 6.71 10.55
CA GLN A 75 5.13 5.89 11.50
C GLN A 75 4.62 4.58 10.87
N ILE A 76 4.34 4.58 9.55
CA ILE A 76 3.99 3.37 8.80
C ILE A 76 5.21 2.44 8.67
N ILE A 77 6.40 3.01 8.40
CA ILE A 77 7.65 2.23 8.41
C ILE A 77 7.85 1.60 9.79
N GLU A 78 7.73 2.38 10.86
CA GLU A 78 7.85 1.88 12.23
C GLU A 78 6.81 0.79 12.56
N TYR A 79 5.58 0.93 12.05
CA TYR A 79 4.57 -0.13 12.14
C TYR A 79 5.06 -1.41 11.49
N TYR A 80 5.57 -1.36 10.26
CA TYR A 80 6.10 -2.55 9.59
C TYR A 80 7.36 -3.09 10.27
N ASP A 81 8.25 -2.24 10.80
CA ASP A 81 9.43 -2.68 11.54
C ASP A 81 9.04 -3.50 12.78
N ARG A 82 7.97 -3.08 13.49
CA ARG A 82 7.41 -3.85 14.63
C ARG A 82 6.80 -5.18 14.20
N HIS A 83 6.24 -5.28 13.00
CA HIS A 83 5.52 -6.46 12.51
C HIS A 83 6.37 -7.40 11.64
N CYS A 84 7.48 -6.91 11.07
CA CYS A 84 8.47 -7.68 10.33
C CYS A 84 9.61 -8.18 11.24
N ALA A 85 9.72 -7.69 12.47
CA ALA A 85 10.56 -8.32 13.48
C ALA A 85 10.10 -9.77 13.71
N PRO A 86 11.00 -10.76 13.78
CA PRO A 86 10.61 -12.16 13.95
C PRO A 86 9.83 -12.33 15.25
N ALA A 87 8.56 -12.73 15.13
CA ALA A 87 7.73 -13.07 16.28
C ALA A 87 8.31 -14.31 16.99
N PRO A 88 8.29 -14.38 18.34
CA PRO A 88 8.37 -15.68 19.00
C PRO A 88 7.17 -16.51 18.56
N GLU A 89 7.42 -17.75 18.13
CA GLU A 89 6.42 -18.66 17.59
C GLU A 89 5.21 -18.80 18.52
N SER A 90 4.05 -18.30 18.09
CA SER A 90 2.77 -18.71 18.66
C SER A 90 1.74 -18.83 17.55
N GLY A 91 1.43 -20.08 17.20
CA GLY A 91 0.50 -20.41 16.13
C GLY A 91 -0.96 -20.12 16.49
N ARG A 92 -1.67 -19.51 15.53
CA ARG A 92 -3.07 -19.81 15.21
C ARG A 92 -3.42 -19.18 13.86
N ALA A 93 -3.58 -20.02 12.85
CA ALA A 93 -4.03 -19.61 11.52
C ALA A 93 -5.56 -19.44 11.51
N SER A 94 -6.02 -18.26 11.05
CA SER A 94 -7.40 -18.01 10.64
C SER A 94 -7.58 -18.45 9.18
N PRO A 95 -8.75 -18.92 8.72
CA PRO A 95 -8.91 -19.45 7.36
C PRO A 95 -9.18 -18.31 6.38
N ALA A 96 -8.14 -17.52 6.08
CA ALA A 96 -8.10 -16.72 4.86
C ALA A 96 -7.53 -17.60 3.74
N LEU A 97 -8.15 -17.57 2.55
CA LEU A 97 -7.62 -18.22 1.35
C LEU A 97 -6.14 -17.89 1.20
N ALA A 98 -5.29 -18.91 1.41
CA ALA A 98 -3.85 -18.77 1.47
C ALA A 98 -3.36 -18.07 0.20
N LEU A 99 -2.65 -16.95 0.38
CA LEU A 99 -1.84 -16.42 -0.70
C LEU A 99 -0.83 -17.50 -1.11
N PRO A 100 -0.53 -17.65 -2.40
CA PRO A 100 0.48 -18.59 -2.84
C PRO A 100 1.80 -18.26 -2.15
N VAL A 101 2.57 -19.31 -1.83
CA VAL A 101 3.89 -19.16 -1.22
C VAL A 101 4.74 -18.25 -2.10
N ILE A 102 5.27 -17.20 -1.49
CA ILE A 102 6.17 -16.24 -2.12
C ILE A 102 7.44 -17.00 -2.56
N PRO A 103 7.74 -17.15 -3.87
CA PRO A 103 8.86 -18.00 -4.33
C PRO A 103 10.23 -17.52 -3.84
N ALA A 104 11.18 -18.42 -3.59
CA ALA A 104 12.50 -18.09 -3.06
C ALA A 104 13.48 -17.55 -4.13
N GLY A 105 14.47 -16.75 -3.70
CA GLY A 105 15.60 -16.30 -4.55
C GLY A 105 15.47 -14.89 -5.13
N ARG A 106 14.87 -13.94 -4.40
CA ARG A 106 14.66 -12.57 -4.87
C ARG A 106 15.81 -11.63 -4.60
N GLU A 107 15.80 -10.52 -5.33
CA GLU A 107 16.60 -9.35 -4.98
C GLU A 107 16.21 -8.88 -3.57
N THR A 108 17.22 -8.64 -2.74
CA THR A 108 17.00 -8.15 -1.37
C THR A 108 17.23 -6.66 -1.33
N ILE A 109 16.28 -5.90 -0.79
CA ILE A 109 16.46 -4.47 -0.50
C ILE A 109 16.53 -4.31 1.01
N GLY A 110 17.66 -3.83 1.52
CA GLY A 110 17.86 -3.64 2.96
C GLY A 110 17.83 -4.92 3.80
N GLY A 111 18.08 -6.08 3.19
CA GLY A 111 18.03 -7.38 3.88
C GLY A 111 16.66 -8.07 3.88
N CYS A 112 15.64 -7.45 3.25
CA CYS A 112 14.32 -8.05 3.08
C CYS A 112 14.14 -8.56 1.65
N ASP A 113 13.42 -9.68 1.49
CA ASP A 113 12.97 -10.15 0.18
C ASP A 113 12.04 -9.10 -0.44
N TRP A 114 12.38 -8.63 -1.64
CA TRP A 114 11.62 -7.61 -2.35
C TRP A 114 10.79 -8.23 -3.47
N VAL A 115 9.50 -7.90 -3.54
CA VAL A 115 8.57 -8.34 -4.60
C VAL A 115 8.13 -7.10 -5.36
N ASP A 116 8.29 -7.11 -6.69
CA ASP A 116 7.94 -5.98 -7.53
C ASP A 116 6.45 -5.94 -7.87
N TRP A 117 6.00 -4.82 -8.46
CA TRP A 117 4.60 -4.65 -8.85
C TRP A 117 4.15 -5.61 -9.97
N ASN A 118 5.05 -6.09 -10.82
CA ASN A 118 4.74 -7.10 -11.84
C ASN A 118 4.48 -8.46 -11.19
N GLU A 119 5.32 -8.84 -10.23
CA GLU A 119 5.21 -10.09 -9.48
C GLU A 119 3.95 -10.11 -8.63
N LEU A 120 3.64 -9.03 -7.90
CA LEU A 120 2.37 -8.90 -7.17
C LEU A 120 1.15 -9.01 -8.11
N SER A 121 1.23 -8.38 -9.28
CA SER A 121 0.17 -8.48 -10.29
C SER A 121 0.04 -9.91 -10.83
N ALA A 122 1.15 -10.62 -11.04
CA ALA A 122 1.15 -12.02 -11.49
C ALA A 122 0.58 -12.98 -10.44
N LEU A 123 0.77 -12.67 -9.15
CA LEU A 123 0.15 -13.38 -8.02
C LEU A 123 -1.34 -13.08 -7.84
N GLY A 124 -1.92 -12.23 -8.70
CA GLY A 124 -3.36 -11.97 -8.73
C GLY A 124 -3.81 -10.80 -7.85
N LEU A 125 -2.91 -9.92 -7.41
CA LEU A 125 -3.25 -8.77 -6.56
C LEU A 125 -4.34 -7.88 -7.17
N ILE A 126 -4.17 -7.48 -8.44
CA ILE A 126 -5.14 -6.63 -9.14
C ILE A 126 -6.50 -7.32 -9.26
N VAL A 127 -6.49 -8.63 -9.50
CA VAL A 127 -7.73 -9.40 -9.64
C VAL A 127 -8.49 -9.46 -8.31
N ARG A 128 -7.79 -9.62 -7.18
CA ARG A 128 -8.43 -9.55 -5.86
C ARG A 128 -8.97 -8.17 -5.55
N ILE A 129 -8.18 -7.11 -5.74
CA ILE A 129 -8.64 -5.72 -5.50
C ILE A 129 -9.89 -5.43 -6.34
N ASN A 130 -9.88 -5.83 -7.60
CA ASN A 130 -11.03 -5.68 -8.47
C ASN A 130 -12.23 -6.49 -8.00
N ALA A 131 -12.08 -7.81 -7.82
CA ALA A 131 -13.20 -8.69 -7.52
C ALA A 131 -13.82 -8.43 -6.13
N GLU A 132 -12.99 -8.14 -5.12
CA GLU A 132 -13.43 -8.03 -3.73
C GLU A 132 -13.85 -6.60 -3.35
N ILE A 133 -13.26 -5.58 -3.97
CA ILE A 133 -13.45 -4.18 -3.55
C ILE A 133 -14.08 -3.34 -4.65
N LEU A 134 -13.50 -3.32 -5.85
CA LEU A 134 -13.87 -2.31 -6.85
C LEU A 134 -15.08 -2.71 -7.70
N HIS A 135 -15.18 -3.97 -8.09
CA HIS A 135 -16.30 -4.50 -8.88
C HIS A 135 -17.66 -4.30 -8.21
N PRO A 136 -17.82 -4.53 -6.88
CA PRO A 136 -19.05 -4.18 -6.15
C PRO A 136 -19.41 -2.69 -6.19
N LEU A 137 -18.42 -1.82 -6.43
CA LEU A 137 -18.57 -0.37 -6.53
C LEU A 137 -18.72 0.09 -8.00
N GLY A 138 -18.75 -0.82 -8.96
CA GLY A 138 -18.78 -0.50 -10.39
C GLY A 138 -17.46 0.04 -10.93
N LEU A 139 -16.33 -0.22 -10.26
CA LEU A 139 -15.00 0.24 -10.63
C LEU A 139 -14.09 -0.94 -10.99
N ALA A 140 -13.11 -0.74 -11.88
CA ALA A 140 -12.08 -1.73 -12.17
C ALA A 140 -10.75 -1.06 -12.53
N ILE A 141 -9.68 -1.40 -11.84
CA ILE A 141 -8.32 -0.96 -12.21
C ILE A 141 -7.67 -2.00 -13.13
N PHE A 142 -6.77 -1.56 -13.99
CA PHE A 142 -6.00 -2.46 -14.84
C PHE A 142 -4.56 -2.00 -14.90
N ARG A 143 -3.68 -2.94 -15.23
CA ARG A 143 -2.28 -2.66 -15.47
C ARG A 143 -1.90 -3.17 -16.84
N ASP A 144 -1.31 -2.30 -17.65
CA ASP A 144 -0.68 -2.73 -18.89
C ASP A 144 0.65 -3.43 -18.53
N PRO A 145 0.80 -4.73 -18.82
CA PRO A 145 2.04 -5.45 -18.51
C PRO A 145 3.24 -5.00 -19.35
N ALA A 146 3.00 -4.43 -20.55
CA ALA A 146 4.07 -4.03 -21.46
C ALA A 146 4.69 -2.68 -21.08
N SER A 147 3.88 -1.73 -20.61
CA SER A 147 4.34 -0.41 -20.17
C SER A 147 4.47 -0.26 -18.65
N GLY A 148 3.87 -1.16 -17.87
CA GLY A 148 3.78 -1.09 -16.41
C GLY A 148 2.84 0.00 -15.88
N ILE A 149 2.12 0.69 -16.76
CA ILE A 149 1.23 1.81 -16.43
C ILE A 149 -0.12 1.29 -15.93
N SER A 150 -0.60 1.87 -14.82
CA SER A 150 -1.97 1.74 -14.32
C SER A 150 -2.61 3.12 -14.33
N ALA A 151 -3.21 3.49 -15.45
CA ALA A 151 -3.62 4.87 -15.73
C ALA A 151 -4.83 5.35 -14.88
N GLY A 152 -5.55 4.44 -14.21
CA GLY A 152 -6.71 4.76 -13.38
C GLY A 152 -7.71 3.62 -13.31
N ALA A 153 -8.95 3.95 -12.93
CA ALA A 153 -10.06 3.01 -12.85
C ALA A 153 -11.07 3.22 -14.00
N MET A 154 -11.59 2.12 -14.53
CA MET A 154 -12.71 2.06 -15.45
C MET A 154 -14.03 1.99 -14.66
N ILE A 155 -15.07 2.65 -15.17
CA ILE A 155 -16.38 2.71 -14.53
C ILE A 155 -17.37 1.86 -15.34
N ALA A 156 -18.10 0.98 -14.67
CA ALA A 156 -19.11 0.11 -15.28
C ALA A 156 -20.33 0.94 -15.73
N PRO A 157 -20.78 0.81 -16.99
CA PRO A 157 -21.97 1.51 -17.48
C PRO A 157 -23.27 1.13 -16.74
N ASP A 158 -23.34 -0.09 -16.20
CA ASP A 158 -24.46 -0.65 -15.46
C ASP A 158 -24.19 -0.76 -13.94
N GLY A 159 -23.07 -0.19 -13.48
CA GLY A 159 -22.67 -0.17 -12.08
C GLY A 159 -22.08 -1.48 -11.55
N LYS A 160 -21.79 -2.47 -12.40
CA LYS A 160 -21.19 -3.74 -11.98
C LYS A 160 -20.09 -4.22 -12.92
N TRP A 161 -19.04 -4.79 -12.34
CA TRP A 161 -18.03 -5.54 -13.08
C TRP A 161 -17.98 -6.97 -12.58
N GLU A 162 -17.79 -7.92 -13.49
CA GLU A 162 -17.50 -9.32 -13.16
C GLU A 162 -16.39 -9.82 -14.07
N TYR A 163 -15.48 -10.62 -13.51
CA TYR A 163 -14.51 -11.31 -14.34
C TYR A 163 -15.19 -12.45 -15.11
N ALA A 164 -14.78 -12.64 -16.35
CA ALA A 164 -15.23 -13.78 -17.13
C ALA A 164 -14.81 -15.10 -16.42
N PRO A 165 -15.64 -16.17 -16.49
CA PRO A 165 -15.41 -17.40 -15.74
C PRO A 165 -14.06 -18.08 -16.02
N ASP A 166 -13.54 -17.94 -17.23
CA ASP A 166 -12.24 -18.44 -17.68
C ASP A 166 -11.05 -17.71 -17.01
N VAL A 167 -11.19 -16.42 -16.70
CA VAL A 167 -10.19 -15.66 -15.94
C VAL A 167 -10.09 -16.19 -14.51
N ILE A 168 -11.24 -16.44 -13.88
CA ILE A 168 -11.34 -17.01 -12.53
C ILE A 168 -10.74 -18.42 -12.48
N GLU A 169 -11.06 -19.27 -13.47
CA GLU A 169 -10.54 -20.63 -13.54
C GLU A 169 -9.04 -20.66 -13.81
N GLY A 170 -8.55 -19.83 -14.73
CA GLY A 170 -7.12 -19.67 -14.99
C GLY A 170 -6.32 -19.13 -13.81
N LEU A 171 -6.95 -18.36 -12.89
CA LEU A 171 -6.33 -17.97 -11.61
C LEU A 171 -6.27 -19.14 -10.63
N ARG A 172 -7.34 -19.92 -10.50
CA ARG A 172 -7.35 -21.11 -9.63
C ARG A 172 -6.25 -22.11 -10.01
N VAL A 173 -6.10 -22.39 -11.30
CA VAL A 173 -5.06 -23.29 -11.82
C VAL A 173 -3.65 -22.75 -11.54
N ARG A 174 -3.42 -21.45 -11.79
CA ARG A 174 -2.11 -20.82 -11.51
C ARG A 174 -1.78 -20.83 -10.01
N LEU A 175 -2.77 -20.61 -9.15
CA LEU A 175 -2.60 -20.64 -7.69
C LEU A 175 -2.36 -22.06 -7.17
N SER A 176 -2.97 -23.09 -7.78
CA SER A 176 -2.71 -24.49 -7.44
C SER A 176 -1.35 -24.99 -7.91
N ASP A 177 -0.87 -24.57 -9.09
CA ASP A 177 0.42 -25.02 -9.63
C ASP A 177 1.63 -24.53 -8.82
N HIS A 178 1.51 -23.38 -8.13
CA HIS A 178 2.58 -22.85 -7.27
C HIS A 178 2.68 -23.56 -5.91
N SER A 179 1.73 -24.43 -5.57
CA SER A 179 1.77 -25.26 -4.36
C SER A 179 2.53 -26.59 -4.53
N GLY A 180 2.85 -26.98 -5.78
CA GLY A 180 3.33 -28.34 -6.10
C GLY A 180 4.82 -28.54 -6.37
N LYS A 181 5.67 -27.48 -6.36
CA LYS A 181 7.08 -27.61 -6.79
C LYS A 181 8.14 -27.78 -5.70
N TYR A 182 7.80 -27.78 -4.42
CA TYR A 182 8.75 -28.12 -3.34
C TYR A 182 8.10 -29.02 -2.30
N GLY A 183 7.92 -30.27 -2.68
CA GLY A 183 7.63 -31.36 -1.76
C GLY A 183 8.07 -32.65 -2.41
N HIS A 184 9.31 -33.07 -2.16
CA HIS A 184 9.72 -34.45 -1.88
C HIS A 184 11.26 -34.55 -1.79
N PHE A 185 11.71 -34.80 -0.55
CA PHE A 185 13.05 -35.21 -0.06
C PHE A 185 14.24 -34.26 -0.21
#